data_AF-A0A661MML7-F1
#
_entry.id   AF-A0A661MML7-F1
#
_cell.length_a   1.000
_cell.length_b   1.000
_cell.length_c   1.000
_cell.angle_alpha   90.00
_cell.angle_beta   90.00
_cell.angle_gamma   90.00
#
_symmetry.space_group_name_H-M   'P 1'
#
loop_
_entity.id
_entity.type
_entity.pdbx_description
1 polymer ?
#
loop_
_entity_poly.entity_id
_entity_poly.type
_entity_poly.pdbx_seq_one_letter_code
_entity_poly.pdbx_strand_id
1 'polypeptide(L)'
;MNYDGMFVGRFGRKAQTSRIELFVRGPIFNHMGITSDPLSAARRAELPTLKGAPVSIALGGNGGVGAIVAAQAVIPDEPTVDLDEAPDPELSESDLFDLVCFTLLLAAPAPDEPTAQTERGEEVFNEIGCEKCHLSSLRGPRGAIPAYTDLLLHDMGDELADGFPMQDSTGREFRTQPLWGIAAASPYLHDGRSPTIDEAIRWHGGEAAPIRDAYVALAPGDREDLIAFLESLGGYAQSTEGLLPPDADIPAAGEYGAPVAGLDAAQLALFEQGRVLFDPDVGFADGVGPLFNGDACRSCHFDPVIGGAGPSGVDAMRQGSFTGFTFTVPGDGTALPRHAVTGARPEADADANFFEPRQTPSTLGLGLLERIPREAIEALADPRDDDDDGIAGRAHVLEDGRLGRFGWKANVPSVRDFVRDALSGELGLTVPSEPGLSFGSAEDDDEAADPEADETTIDGITGFIALLAPPPRSRVDPILEDRGEEIFNLVGCGGCHVPFLRTSDGDDVHAYTDLLLHDVAEPSALGIEEGDAGIHDFRTPPLWGLGRTAPYLHDGRASTIEDAIAKHAGEATTAREELSKLRADEREALLAFLRSL
;
A
#
# COMPACT_ATOMS: atom_id res chain seq x y z
N MET A 1 -32.43 15.11 -2.09
CA MET A 1 -31.88 15.34 -3.44
C MET A 1 -30.42 14.98 -3.41
N ASN A 2 -30.01 14.12 -4.33
CA ASN A 2 -28.61 13.76 -4.54
C ASN A 2 -28.03 14.62 -5.67
N TYR A 3 -26.76 14.43 -6.04
CA TYR A 3 -26.11 15.23 -7.09
C TYR A 3 -26.76 15.03 -8.48
N ASP A 4 -27.59 13.98 -8.65
CA ASP A 4 -28.34 13.68 -9.88
C ASP A 4 -29.77 14.25 -9.90
N GLY A 5 -30.14 15.06 -8.90
CA GLY A 5 -31.48 15.64 -8.78
C GLY A 5 -32.45 14.76 -7.98
N MET A 6 -33.55 14.32 -8.61
CA MET A 6 -34.70 13.69 -7.91
C MET A 6 -34.75 12.16 -8.05
N PHE A 7 -33.64 11.54 -8.45
CA PHE A 7 -33.49 10.09 -8.40
C PHE A 7 -33.03 9.65 -7.02
N VAL A 8 -33.50 8.50 -6.55
CA VAL A 8 -33.05 7.94 -5.26
C VAL A 8 -31.57 7.58 -5.38
N GLY A 9 -30.74 8.15 -4.51
CA GLY A 9 -29.33 7.83 -4.39
C GLY A 9 -29.12 6.39 -3.96
N ARG A 10 -28.07 5.74 -4.48
CA ARG A 10 -27.78 4.32 -4.24
C ARG A 10 -26.33 4.07 -3.87
N PHE A 11 -25.41 4.83 -4.44
CA PHE A 11 -23.98 4.58 -4.31
C PHE A 11 -23.28 5.68 -3.50
N GLY A 12 -22.14 5.31 -2.93
CA GLY A 12 -21.37 6.11 -1.97
C GLY A 12 -21.92 6.05 -0.53
N ARG A 13 -21.15 6.63 0.41
CA ARG A 13 -21.41 6.57 1.86
C ARG A 13 -22.65 7.37 2.28
N LYS A 14 -23.04 8.39 1.53
CA LYS A 14 -24.24 9.22 1.77
C LYS A 14 -25.21 9.20 0.59
N ALA A 15 -25.22 8.10 -0.17
CA ALA A 15 -26.09 7.90 -1.33
C ALA A 15 -25.96 9.03 -2.38
N GLN A 16 -24.74 9.51 -2.61
CA GLN A 16 -24.48 10.72 -3.40
C GLN A 16 -24.84 10.57 -4.89
N THR A 17 -24.80 9.35 -5.45
CA THR A 17 -25.12 9.10 -6.86
C THR A 17 -26.21 8.04 -7.03
N SER A 18 -27.02 8.20 -8.08
CA SER A 18 -28.08 7.27 -8.46
C SER A 18 -27.65 6.27 -9.54
N ARG A 19 -26.56 6.58 -10.26
CA ARG A 19 -26.00 5.80 -11.37
C ARG A 19 -24.63 5.23 -11.01
N ILE A 20 -24.41 3.97 -11.36
CA ILE A 20 -23.13 3.30 -11.15
C ILE A 20 -22.00 3.95 -11.97
N GLU A 21 -22.30 4.44 -13.19
CA GLU A 21 -21.36 5.19 -14.03
C GLU A 21 -20.76 6.38 -13.30
N LEU A 22 -21.58 7.18 -12.61
CA LEU A 22 -21.10 8.32 -11.84
C LEU A 22 -20.33 7.90 -10.59
N PHE A 23 -20.75 6.81 -9.97
CA PHE A 23 -20.00 6.21 -8.87
C PHE A 23 -18.63 5.68 -9.31
N VAL A 24 -18.48 5.18 -10.54
CA VAL A 24 -17.22 4.70 -11.10
C VAL A 24 -16.33 5.88 -11.51
N ARG A 25 -16.88 6.87 -12.24
CA ARG A 25 -16.12 8.06 -12.66
C ARG A 25 -15.59 8.86 -11.47
N GLY A 26 -16.39 8.98 -10.41
CA GLY A 26 -16.03 9.70 -9.19
C GLY A 26 -14.63 9.38 -8.63
N PRO A 27 -14.38 8.16 -8.15
CA PRO A 27 -13.08 7.72 -7.65
C PRO A 27 -11.97 7.74 -8.70
N ILE A 28 -12.25 7.40 -9.97
CA ILE A 28 -11.24 7.45 -11.04
C ILE A 28 -10.62 8.84 -11.12
N PHE A 29 -11.43 9.90 -11.14
CA PHE A 29 -10.90 11.27 -11.15
C PHE A 29 -10.41 11.72 -9.77
N ASN A 30 -11.23 11.58 -8.73
CA ASN A 30 -10.91 12.19 -7.43
C ASN A 30 -9.78 11.46 -6.68
N HIS A 31 -9.56 10.17 -6.94
CA HIS A 31 -8.53 9.38 -6.26
C HIS A 31 -7.35 9.05 -7.18
N MET A 32 -7.58 8.83 -8.48
CA MET A 32 -6.51 8.49 -9.43
C MET A 32 -6.09 9.65 -10.33
N GLY A 33 -6.80 10.79 -10.29
CA GLY A 33 -6.57 11.92 -11.19
C GLY A 33 -7.19 11.74 -12.58
N ILE A 34 -7.65 10.53 -12.93
CA ILE A 34 -7.92 10.17 -14.32
C ILE A 34 -9.19 10.84 -14.87
N THR A 35 -9.05 11.55 -16.00
CA THR A 35 -10.17 12.22 -16.66
C THR A 35 -10.99 11.30 -17.56
N SER A 36 -12.32 11.52 -17.61
CA SER A 36 -13.25 10.75 -18.47
C SER A 36 -14.50 11.55 -18.83
N ASP A 37 -14.92 11.47 -20.08
CA ASP A 37 -16.22 11.98 -20.53
C ASP A 37 -17.38 11.06 -20.10
N PRO A 38 -18.60 11.60 -19.84
CA PRO A 38 -19.76 10.76 -19.59
C PRO A 38 -20.07 9.86 -20.79
N LEU A 39 -20.59 8.66 -20.53
CA LEU A 39 -21.01 7.76 -21.61
C LEU A 39 -22.12 8.42 -22.45
N SER A 40 -21.97 8.37 -23.78
CA SER A 40 -23.00 8.83 -24.69
C SER A 40 -24.33 8.08 -24.44
N ALA A 41 -25.44 8.70 -24.81
CA ALA A 41 -26.75 8.06 -24.64
C ALA A 41 -26.84 6.71 -25.38
N ALA A 42 -26.12 6.56 -26.49
CA ALA A 42 -26.02 5.31 -27.25
C ALA A 42 -25.28 4.24 -26.45
N ARG A 43 -24.07 4.55 -25.94
CA ARG A 43 -23.31 3.61 -25.10
C ARG A 43 -24.04 3.25 -23.81
N ARG A 44 -24.67 4.20 -23.13
CA ARG A 44 -25.50 3.89 -21.96
C ARG A 44 -26.65 2.93 -22.25
N ALA A 45 -27.21 2.96 -23.46
CA ALA A 45 -28.25 2.02 -23.86
C ALA A 45 -27.71 0.60 -24.15
N GLU A 46 -26.42 0.48 -24.43
CA GLU A 46 -25.70 -0.79 -24.67
C GLU A 46 -25.21 -1.44 -23.39
N LEU A 47 -25.09 -0.68 -22.28
CA LEU A 47 -24.66 -1.21 -20.99
C LEU A 47 -25.49 -2.46 -20.65
N PRO A 48 -24.89 -3.45 -19.94
CA PRO A 48 -25.58 -4.62 -19.43
C PRO A 48 -26.73 -4.21 -18.50
N THR A 49 -27.85 -3.81 -19.08
CA THR A 49 -29.07 -3.57 -18.35
C THR A 49 -29.55 -4.94 -17.97
N LEU A 50 -29.57 -5.21 -16.67
CA LEU A 50 -30.42 -6.25 -16.14
C LEU A 50 -31.88 -5.76 -16.34
N LYS A 51 -32.39 -5.83 -17.58
CA LYS A 51 -33.59 -5.14 -18.10
C LYS A 51 -34.74 -5.03 -17.08
N GLY A 52 -35.20 -3.80 -16.80
CA GLY A 52 -36.55 -3.52 -16.31
C GLY A 52 -36.72 -2.37 -15.31
N ALA A 53 -37.00 -1.14 -15.80
CA ALA A 53 -38.07 -0.21 -15.35
C ALA A 53 -37.66 1.28 -15.49
N PRO A 54 -38.56 2.17 -15.98
CA PRO A 54 -38.35 3.62 -16.00
C PRO A 54 -38.76 4.25 -14.65
N VAL A 55 -38.06 5.30 -14.21
CA VAL A 55 -38.37 6.08 -12.99
C VAL A 55 -38.79 7.50 -13.36
N SER A 56 -39.91 7.98 -12.82
CA SER A 56 -40.48 9.33 -13.00
C SER A 56 -40.06 10.29 -11.87
N ILE A 57 -40.03 11.60 -12.17
CA ILE A 57 -39.30 12.63 -11.41
C ILE A 57 -40.25 13.67 -10.75
N ALA A 58 -40.04 14.10 -9.49
CA ALA A 58 -40.84 15.14 -8.78
C ALA A 58 -40.01 16.06 -7.84
N LEU A 59 -40.19 17.39 -7.97
CA LEU A 59 -39.28 18.48 -7.51
C LEU A 59 -39.53 18.96 -6.06
N GLY A 60 -38.45 19.27 -5.33
CA GLY A 60 -38.45 20.12 -4.13
C GLY A 60 -37.06 20.28 -3.51
N GLY A 61 -36.57 21.51 -3.35
CA GLY A 61 -35.27 21.81 -2.74
C GLY A 61 -35.37 22.71 -1.52
N ASN A 62 -34.35 22.69 -0.64
CA ASN A 62 -33.98 23.82 0.21
C ASN A 62 -32.60 23.62 0.86
N GLY A 63 -31.73 24.63 0.78
CA GLY A 63 -30.42 24.67 1.42
C GLY A 63 -30.43 25.39 2.78
N GLY A 64 -29.69 24.85 3.74
CA GLY A 64 -29.40 25.45 5.06
C GLY A 64 -27.97 25.98 5.14
N VAL A 65 -27.76 27.06 5.88
CA VAL A 65 -26.49 27.78 6.03
C VAL A 65 -25.82 27.37 7.34
N GLY A 66 -24.57 26.88 7.29
CA GLY A 66 -23.75 26.65 8.50
C GLY A 66 -22.82 25.43 8.48
N ALA A 67 -22.73 24.68 7.39
CA ALA A 67 -21.91 23.46 7.31
C ALA A 67 -20.99 23.47 6.09
N ILE A 68 -19.87 22.73 6.16
CA ILE A 68 -18.90 22.65 5.06
C ILE A 68 -19.51 21.78 3.96
N VAL A 69 -20.07 22.42 2.92
CA VAL A 69 -20.62 21.71 1.77
C VAL A 69 -19.47 21.09 0.99
N ALA A 70 -19.31 19.78 1.09
CA ALA A 70 -18.36 19.01 0.31
C ALA A 70 -19.08 18.28 -0.83
N ALA A 71 -18.50 18.26 -2.02
CA ALA A 71 -18.87 17.32 -3.07
C ALA A 71 -17.99 16.08 -2.91
N GLN A 72 -18.46 15.05 -2.20
CA GLN A 72 -17.71 13.79 -2.18
C GLN A 72 -17.93 13.04 -3.49
N ALA A 73 -16.83 12.74 -4.18
CA ALA A 73 -16.69 11.69 -5.19
C ALA A 73 -17.70 11.71 -6.35
N VAL A 74 -18.27 12.85 -6.73
CA VAL A 74 -19.11 12.94 -7.93
C VAL A 74 -18.50 13.95 -8.87
N ILE A 75 -17.96 13.47 -9.99
CA ILE A 75 -17.70 14.36 -11.13
C ILE A 75 -19.05 14.73 -11.72
N PRO A 76 -19.39 16.02 -11.85
CA PRO A 76 -20.50 16.44 -12.70
C PRO A 76 -20.30 15.96 -14.14
N ASP A 77 -21.33 16.03 -14.97
CA ASP A 77 -21.19 15.66 -16.39
C ASP A 77 -20.13 16.56 -17.10
N GLU A 78 -19.85 17.77 -16.59
CA GLU A 78 -18.76 18.67 -17.04
C GLU A 78 -18.29 19.60 -15.90
N PRO A 79 -17.05 20.11 -15.93
CA PRO A 79 -15.97 19.81 -16.88
C PRO A 79 -15.21 18.51 -16.54
N THR A 80 -14.61 17.89 -17.55
CA THR A 80 -13.93 16.58 -17.51
C THR A 80 -12.43 16.69 -17.81
N VAL A 81 -11.82 17.81 -17.46
CA VAL A 81 -10.40 18.12 -17.72
C VAL A 81 -9.65 18.32 -16.42
N ASP A 82 -8.34 18.08 -16.44
CA ASP A 82 -7.45 18.39 -15.33
C ASP A 82 -6.36 19.42 -15.73
N LEU A 83 -5.26 19.46 -14.98
CA LEU A 83 -4.19 20.43 -15.15
C LEU A 83 -2.82 19.74 -15.28
N ASP A 84 -2.75 18.69 -16.08
CA ASP A 84 -1.49 18.06 -16.44
C ASP A 84 -1.16 18.18 -17.95
N GLU A 85 -0.12 17.45 -18.40
CA GLU A 85 0.31 17.45 -19.80
C GLU A 85 -0.34 16.31 -20.62
N ALA A 86 -1.07 15.40 -19.96
CA ALA A 86 -1.77 14.31 -20.59
C ALA A 86 -2.97 14.83 -21.40
N PRO A 87 -3.26 14.25 -22.58
CA PRO A 87 -4.42 14.66 -23.35
C PRO A 87 -5.73 14.21 -22.71
N ASP A 88 -6.59 15.17 -22.36
CA ASP A 88 -7.94 14.90 -21.87
C ASP A 88 -8.96 14.50 -22.96
N PRO A 89 -9.94 13.63 -22.65
CA PRO A 89 -9.96 12.76 -21.47
C PRO A 89 -8.91 11.65 -21.61
N GLU A 90 -8.24 11.32 -20.51
CA GLU A 90 -7.23 10.26 -20.50
C GLU A 90 -7.87 8.87 -20.68
N LEU A 91 -9.05 8.64 -20.12
CA LEU A 91 -9.81 7.40 -20.27
C LEU A 91 -10.81 7.50 -21.42
N SER A 92 -10.69 6.60 -22.40
CA SER A 92 -11.59 6.59 -23.55
C SER A 92 -13.03 6.19 -23.17
N GLU A 93 -14.03 6.60 -23.97
CA GLU A 93 -15.42 6.17 -23.76
C GLU A 93 -15.58 4.65 -23.78
N SER A 94 -14.75 3.95 -24.59
CA SER A 94 -14.78 2.48 -24.65
C SER A 94 -14.27 1.85 -23.36
N ASP A 95 -13.16 2.36 -22.81
CA ASP A 95 -12.57 1.82 -21.59
C ASP A 95 -13.46 2.12 -20.37
N LEU A 96 -14.05 3.33 -20.32
CA LEU A 96 -15.07 3.64 -19.33
C LEU A 96 -16.28 2.70 -19.45
N PHE A 97 -16.74 2.41 -20.67
CA PHE A 97 -17.84 1.48 -20.90
C PHE A 97 -17.51 0.08 -20.37
N ASP A 98 -16.31 -0.43 -20.67
CA ASP A 98 -15.86 -1.75 -20.23
C ASP A 98 -15.71 -1.82 -18.70
N LEU A 99 -15.17 -0.78 -18.07
CA LEU A 99 -15.05 -0.70 -16.61
C LEU A 99 -16.42 -0.63 -15.91
N VAL A 100 -17.36 0.14 -16.46
CA VAL A 100 -18.75 0.16 -15.95
C VAL A 100 -19.41 -1.20 -16.15
N CYS A 101 -19.17 -1.89 -17.28
CA CYS A 101 -19.67 -3.25 -17.51
C CYS A 101 -19.09 -4.24 -16.50
N PHE A 102 -17.78 -4.19 -16.25
CA PHE A 102 -17.12 -5.02 -15.24
C PHE A 102 -17.78 -4.84 -13.88
N THR A 103 -17.90 -3.59 -13.42
CA THR A 103 -18.53 -3.25 -12.13
C THR A 103 -19.99 -3.74 -12.05
N LEU A 104 -20.75 -3.66 -13.14
CA LEU A 104 -22.13 -4.16 -13.22
C LEU A 104 -22.25 -5.68 -13.20
N LEU A 105 -21.21 -6.39 -13.59
CA LEU A 105 -21.19 -7.85 -13.77
C LEU A 105 -20.48 -8.58 -12.63
N LEU A 106 -19.86 -7.86 -11.68
CA LEU A 106 -19.35 -8.44 -10.45
C LEU A 106 -20.49 -9.11 -9.66
N ALA A 107 -20.27 -10.37 -9.31
CA ALA A 107 -21.20 -11.12 -8.48
C ALA A 107 -21.10 -10.66 -7.03
N ALA A 108 -22.22 -10.73 -6.31
CA ALA A 108 -22.20 -10.56 -4.86
C ALA A 108 -21.47 -11.74 -4.20
N PRO A 109 -20.81 -11.53 -3.04
CA PRO A 109 -20.27 -12.61 -2.24
C PRO A 109 -21.35 -13.65 -1.91
N ALA A 110 -21.00 -14.92 -2.00
CA ALA A 110 -21.88 -15.99 -1.56
C ALA A 110 -21.82 -16.08 -0.03
N PRO A 111 -22.96 -16.16 0.68
CA PRO A 111 -22.97 -16.45 2.10
C PRO A 111 -22.55 -17.91 2.35
N ASP A 112 -22.07 -18.17 3.55
CA ASP A 112 -21.73 -19.52 3.99
C ASP A 112 -22.98 -20.37 4.17
N GLU A 113 -22.81 -21.70 4.17
CA GLU A 113 -23.89 -22.61 4.49
C GLU A 113 -24.36 -22.39 5.94
N PRO A 114 -25.67 -22.20 6.20
CA PRO A 114 -26.18 -21.97 7.54
C PRO A 114 -25.82 -23.09 8.52
N THR A 115 -25.46 -22.70 9.75
CA THR A 115 -25.23 -23.60 10.86
C THR A 115 -26.25 -23.30 11.95
N ALA A 116 -26.42 -24.22 12.92
CA ALA A 116 -27.30 -23.97 14.05
C ALA A 116 -26.89 -22.71 14.85
N GLN A 117 -25.61 -22.32 14.81
CA GLN A 117 -25.13 -21.09 15.44
C GLN A 117 -25.55 -19.84 14.66
N THR A 118 -25.32 -19.83 13.35
CA THR A 118 -25.65 -18.67 12.51
C THR A 118 -27.16 -18.47 12.37
N GLU A 119 -27.95 -19.55 12.41
CA GLU A 119 -29.42 -19.48 12.48
C GLU A 119 -29.90 -18.79 13.77
N ARG A 120 -29.34 -19.14 14.94
CA ARG A 120 -29.64 -18.45 16.20
C ARG A 120 -29.18 -16.99 16.16
N GLY A 121 -28.03 -16.73 15.56
CA GLY A 121 -27.53 -15.37 15.35
C GLY A 121 -28.47 -14.50 14.53
N GLU A 122 -29.03 -15.04 13.44
CA GLU A 122 -30.04 -14.35 12.64
C GLU A 122 -31.33 -14.10 13.44
N GLU A 123 -31.76 -15.05 14.29
CA GLU A 123 -32.90 -14.85 15.19
C GLU A 123 -32.64 -13.68 16.16
N VAL A 124 -31.46 -13.65 16.81
CA VAL A 124 -31.05 -12.56 17.71
C VAL A 124 -30.99 -11.23 16.96
N PHE A 125 -30.42 -11.21 15.74
CA PHE A 125 -30.35 -10.02 14.89
C PHE A 125 -31.72 -9.40 14.65
N ASN A 126 -32.72 -10.23 14.32
CA ASN A 126 -34.10 -9.80 14.11
C ASN A 126 -34.82 -9.43 15.43
N GLU A 127 -34.51 -10.12 16.53
CA GLU A 127 -35.15 -9.86 17.83
C GLU A 127 -34.76 -8.48 18.40
N ILE A 128 -33.47 -8.11 18.30
CA ILE A 128 -32.99 -6.82 18.83
C ILE A 128 -33.30 -5.64 17.90
N GLY A 129 -33.76 -5.90 16.67
CA GLY A 129 -34.24 -4.88 15.75
C GLY A 129 -33.22 -4.40 14.72
N CYS A 130 -32.10 -5.11 14.51
CA CYS A 130 -31.09 -4.73 13.49
C CYS A 130 -31.70 -4.67 12.08
N GLU A 131 -32.67 -5.54 11.80
CA GLU A 131 -33.36 -5.65 10.51
C GLU A 131 -34.15 -4.38 10.14
N LYS A 132 -34.43 -3.48 11.08
CA LYS A 132 -35.15 -2.23 10.81
C LYS A 132 -34.42 -1.31 9.83
N CYS A 133 -33.09 -1.37 9.82
CA CYS A 133 -32.22 -0.64 8.89
C CYS A 133 -31.46 -1.63 7.98
N HIS A 134 -31.09 -2.79 8.51
CA HIS A 134 -30.41 -3.85 7.77
C HIS A 134 -31.38 -4.93 7.29
N LEU A 135 -32.35 -4.53 6.46
CA LEU A 135 -33.39 -5.41 5.93
C LEU A 135 -32.80 -6.64 5.23
N SER A 136 -33.20 -7.84 5.68
CA SER A 136 -32.66 -9.11 5.17
C SER A 136 -32.71 -9.25 3.66
N SER A 137 -33.72 -8.68 2.98
CA SER A 137 -33.70 -8.59 1.52
C SER A 137 -34.44 -7.37 0.97
N LEU A 138 -33.91 -6.83 -0.12
CA LEU A 138 -34.61 -5.89 -0.99
C LEU A 138 -35.24 -6.63 -2.17
N ARG A 139 -36.41 -6.16 -2.65
CA ARG A 139 -37.05 -6.75 -3.82
C ARG A 139 -36.60 -6.03 -5.10
N GLY A 140 -35.80 -6.71 -5.91
CA GLY A 140 -35.42 -6.28 -7.25
C GLY A 140 -36.33 -6.85 -8.36
N PRO A 141 -36.17 -6.40 -9.62
CA PRO A 141 -36.91 -6.93 -10.77
C PRO A 141 -36.72 -8.43 -11.04
N ARG A 142 -35.69 -9.05 -10.43
CA ARG A 142 -35.31 -10.46 -10.63
C ARG A 142 -35.49 -11.33 -9.39
N GLY A 143 -35.95 -10.77 -8.27
CA GLY A 143 -36.10 -11.51 -7.03
C GLY A 143 -35.61 -10.73 -5.81
N ALA A 144 -35.50 -11.45 -4.71
CA ALA A 144 -34.89 -10.93 -3.49
C ALA A 144 -33.40 -10.69 -3.70
N ILE A 145 -32.88 -9.61 -3.11
CA ILE A 145 -31.48 -9.25 -3.05
C ILE A 145 -31.14 -9.28 -1.55
N PRO A 146 -30.54 -10.37 -1.04
CA PRO A 146 -30.28 -10.55 0.38
C PRO A 146 -29.02 -9.77 0.81
N ALA A 147 -29.10 -8.44 0.75
CA ALA A 147 -27.97 -7.54 0.99
C ALA A 147 -27.94 -6.98 2.42
N TYR A 148 -28.94 -7.27 3.26
CA TYR A 148 -29.03 -6.78 4.64
C TYR A 148 -28.86 -5.25 4.75
N THR A 149 -29.67 -4.53 3.98
CA THR A 149 -29.65 -3.06 3.88
C THR A 149 -30.98 -2.55 3.34
N ASP A 150 -31.40 -1.38 3.79
CA ASP A 150 -32.50 -0.62 3.19
C ASP A 150 -32.05 0.46 2.19
N LEU A 151 -30.72 0.69 2.07
CA LEU A 151 -30.08 1.75 1.30
C LEU A 151 -30.50 3.18 1.68
N LEU A 152 -31.14 3.36 2.84
CA LEU A 152 -31.57 4.66 3.32
C LEU A 152 -30.48 5.35 4.14
N LEU A 153 -30.62 6.66 4.29
CA LEU A 153 -29.81 7.47 5.17
C LEU A 153 -30.35 7.40 6.59
N HIS A 154 -29.48 7.16 7.55
CA HIS A 154 -29.80 7.15 8.98
C HIS A 154 -28.84 8.07 9.74
N ASP A 155 -29.38 8.80 10.72
CA ASP A 155 -28.58 9.55 11.68
C ASP A 155 -27.83 8.57 12.60
N MET A 156 -26.50 8.53 12.46
CA MET A 156 -25.60 7.66 13.22
C MET A 156 -25.13 8.28 14.54
N GLY A 157 -25.61 9.47 14.90
CA GLY A 157 -25.26 10.18 16.13
C GLY A 157 -24.02 11.07 16.03
N ASP A 158 -23.76 11.82 17.10
CA ASP A 158 -22.67 12.82 17.13
C ASP A 158 -21.27 12.18 17.11
N GLU A 159 -21.09 10.99 17.68
CA GLU A 159 -19.79 10.31 17.74
C GLU A 159 -19.34 9.78 16.37
N LEU A 160 -20.29 9.48 15.48
CA LEU A 160 -20.04 9.07 14.10
C LEU A 160 -20.28 10.20 13.09
N ALA A 161 -20.42 11.44 13.55
CA ALA A 161 -20.57 12.57 12.65
C ALA A 161 -19.24 12.91 11.96
N ASP A 162 -19.23 13.01 10.64
CA ASP A 162 -18.06 13.47 9.87
C ASP A 162 -18.05 15.00 9.69
N GLY A 163 -19.15 15.68 10.01
CA GLY A 163 -19.30 17.14 9.84
C GLY A 163 -19.48 17.61 8.39
N PHE A 164 -19.52 16.70 7.41
CA PHE A 164 -19.62 17.00 5.99
C PHE A 164 -21.03 16.75 5.45
N PRO A 165 -21.89 17.77 5.34
CA PRO A 165 -23.13 17.63 4.58
C PRO A 165 -22.83 17.37 3.10
N MET A 166 -23.64 16.50 2.48
CA MET A 166 -23.60 16.23 1.04
C MET A 166 -25.00 16.37 0.47
N GLN A 167 -25.24 17.50 -0.20
CA GLN A 167 -26.58 17.93 -0.61
C GLN A 167 -27.54 17.96 0.59
N ASP A 168 -28.60 17.13 0.55
CA ASP A 168 -29.62 17.07 1.60
C ASP A 168 -29.21 16.20 2.80
N SER A 169 -28.12 15.43 2.70
CA SER A 169 -27.60 14.66 3.85
C SER A 169 -26.78 15.55 4.78
N THR A 170 -26.94 15.33 6.08
CA THR A 170 -26.19 16.01 7.14
C THR A 170 -24.84 15.34 7.40
N GLY A 171 -24.01 15.96 8.24
CA GLY A 171 -22.76 15.35 8.74
C GLY A 171 -22.96 14.10 9.59
N ARG A 172 -24.21 13.79 9.99
CA ARG A 172 -24.55 12.64 10.85
C ARG A 172 -25.22 11.50 10.08
N GLU A 173 -25.66 11.77 8.85
CA GLU A 173 -26.43 10.81 8.06
C GLU A 173 -25.54 9.99 7.16
N PHE A 174 -25.69 8.67 7.24
CA PHE A 174 -24.97 7.71 6.41
C PHE A 174 -25.92 6.69 5.84
N ARG A 175 -25.61 6.22 4.63
CA ARG A 175 -26.35 5.13 3.99
C ARG A 175 -26.02 3.83 4.70
N THR A 176 -27.03 3.03 5.05
CA THR A 176 -26.82 1.64 5.49
C THR A 176 -26.03 0.90 4.40
N GLN A 177 -24.84 0.42 4.77
CA GLN A 177 -24.05 -0.38 3.85
C GLN A 177 -24.63 -1.80 3.78
N PRO A 178 -24.60 -2.45 2.61
CA PRO A 178 -24.88 -3.88 2.52
C PRO A 178 -23.98 -4.67 3.47
N LEU A 179 -24.53 -5.64 4.21
CA LEU A 179 -23.72 -6.50 5.10
C LEU A 179 -23.23 -7.78 4.42
N TRP A 180 -23.60 -8.03 3.16
CA TRP A 180 -23.03 -9.14 2.40
C TRP A 180 -21.50 -8.99 2.27
N GLY A 181 -20.73 -10.05 2.47
CA GLY A 181 -19.27 -9.95 2.45
C GLY A 181 -18.64 -9.19 3.62
N ILE A 182 -19.39 -8.85 4.68
CA ILE A 182 -18.88 -7.97 5.75
C ILE A 182 -17.62 -8.52 6.44
N ALA A 183 -17.45 -9.85 6.51
CA ALA A 183 -16.26 -10.47 7.10
C ALA A 183 -14.95 -10.07 6.39
N ALA A 184 -15.01 -9.76 5.08
CA ALA A 184 -13.86 -9.35 4.29
C ALA A 184 -13.66 -7.82 4.23
N ALA A 185 -14.46 -7.05 4.97
CA ALA A 185 -14.54 -5.59 4.83
C ALA A 185 -13.94 -4.82 6.02
N SER A 186 -13.18 -5.48 6.91
CA SER A 186 -12.48 -4.81 8.02
C SER A 186 -11.42 -3.84 7.49
N PRO A 187 -11.23 -2.65 8.11
CA PRO A 187 -11.94 -2.14 9.28
C PRO A 187 -13.31 -1.54 8.95
N TYR A 188 -14.17 -1.48 9.97
CA TYR A 188 -15.58 -1.14 9.86
C TYR A 188 -15.89 0.34 10.11
N LEU A 189 -17.13 0.74 9.80
CA LEU A 189 -17.67 2.11 9.81
C LEU A 189 -17.15 2.98 8.65
N HIS A 190 -17.65 4.22 8.56
CA HIS A 190 -17.38 5.08 7.40
C HIS A 190 -15.94 5.61 7.35
N ASP A 191 -15.27 5.62 8.50
CA ASP A 191 -13.92 6.16 8.71
C ASP A 191 -12.92 5.08 9.14
N GLY A 192 -13.32 3.80 9.12
CA GLY A 192 -12.44 2.67 9.43
C GLY A 192 -11.94 2.65 10.87
N ARG A 193 -12.60 3.37 11.81
CA ARG A 193 -12.12 3.43 13.20
C ARG A 193 -12.30 2.12 13.96
N SER A 194 -13.22 1.26 13.51
CA SER A 194 -13.61 0.08 14.27
C SER A 194 -12.94 -1.17 13.70
N PRO A 195 -12.12 -1.87 14.50
CA PRO A 195 -11.43 -3.08 14.08
C PRO A 195 -12.31 -4.33 13.98
N THR A 196 -13.38 -4.38 14.77
CA THR A 196 -14.25 -5.56 14.91
C THR A 196 -15.70 -5.22 14.66
N ILE A 197 -16.50 -6.22 14.33
CA ILE A 197 -17.96 -6.08 14.17
C ILE A 197 -18.61 -5.74 15.53
N ASP A 198 -18.17 -6.36 16.63
CA ASP A 198 -18.66 -6.05 17.99
C ASP A 198 -18.46 -4.57 18.32
N GLU A 199 -17.25 -4.06 18.13
CA GLU A 199 -16.95 -2.65 18.40
C GLU A 199 -17.74 -1.73 17.46
N ALA A 200 -17.89 -2.12 16.19
CA ALA A 200 -18.63 -1.32 15.21
C ALA A 200 -20.09 -1.18 15.63
N ILE A 201 -20.72 -2.26 16.12
CA ILE A 201 -22.08 -2.23 16.65
C ILE A 201 -22.13 -1.28 17.86
N ARG A 202 -21.15 -1.32 18.77
CA ARG A 202 -21.11 -0.43 19.96
C ARG A 202 -20.98 1.04 19.62
N TRP A 203 -20.41 1.39 18.48
CA TRP A 203 -20.33 2.78 18.00
C TRP A 203 -21.65 3.32 17.45
N HIS A 204 -22.66 2.48 17.18
CA HIS A 204 -23.93 2.94 16.60
C HIS A 204 -24.67 3.89 17.55
N GLY A 205 -24.80 5.15 17.12
CA GLY A 205 -25.55 6.19 17.83
C GLY A 205 -26.86 6.56 17.12
N GLY A 206 -27.37 7.75 17.42
CA GLY A 206 -28.52 8.33 16.71
C GLY A 206 -29.75 7.43 16.69
N GLU A 207 -30.27 7.14 15.49
CA GLU A 207 -31.44 6.27 15.28
C GLU A 207 -31.20 4.82 15.74
N ALA A 208 -29.95 4.35 15.70
CA ALA A 208 -29.57 2.99 16.06
C ALA A 208 -29.24 2.83 17.56
N ALA A 209 -29.18 3.91 18.34
CA ALA A 209 -28.81 3.85 19.76
C ALA A 209 -29.64 2.85 20.60
N PRO A 210 -30.98 2.73 20.43
CA PRO A 210 -31.75 1.72 21.17
C PRO A 210 -31.40 0.27 20.80
N ILE A 211 -31.00 0.03 19.54
CA ILE A 211 -30.60 -1.30 19.05
C ILE A 211 -29.20 -1.66 19.56
N ARG A 212 -28.27 -0.69 19.52
CA ARG A 212 -26.96 -0.82 20.17
C ARG A 212 -27.11 -1.17 21.65
N ASP A 213 -27.95 -0.43 22.38
CA ASP A 213 -28.14 -0.67 23.81
C ASP A 213 -28.70 -2.07 24.09
N ALA A 214 -29.59 -2.57 23.21
CA ALA A 214 -30.07 -3.95 23.26
C ALA A 214 -28.94 -4.97 23.00
N TYR A 215 -28.09 -4.73 22.00
CA TYR A 215 -26.91 -5.56 21.71
C TYR A 215 -25.95 -5.63 22.90
N VAL A 216 -25.63 -4.48 23.52
CA VAL A 216 -24.76 -4.41 24.71
C VAL A 216 -25.37 -5.19 25.88
N ALA A 217 -26.69 -5.24 25.99
CA ALA A 217 -27.41 -5.95 27.04
C ALA A 217 -27.55 -7.48 26.81
N LEU A 218 -27.22 -7.99 25.61
CA LEU A 218 -27.27 -9.42 25.30
C LEU A 218 -26.36 -10.25 26.21
N ALA A 219 -26.70 -11.54 26.38
CA ALA A 219 -25.76 -12.48 26.98
C ALA A 219 -24.54 -12.66 26.07
N PRO A 220 -23.35 -13.01 26.61
CA PRO A 220 -22.16 -13.23 25.79
C PRO A 220 -22.38 -14.21 24.63
N GLY A 221 -23.04 -15.35 24.88
CA GLY A 221 -23.34 -16.35 23.84
C GLY A 221 -24.27 -15.84 22.74
N ASP A 222 -25.25 -14.99 23.07
CA ASP A 222 -26.14 -14.41 22.05
C ASP A 222 -25.40 -13.39 21.17
N ARG A 223 -24.42 -12.67 21.73
CA ARG A 223 -23.53 -11.79 20.94
C ARG A 223 -22.62 -12.59 20.02
N GLU A 224 -22.04 -13.67 20.51
CA GLU A 224 -21.20 -14.58 19.71
C GLU A 224 -22.01 -15.20 18.56
N ASP A 225 -23.23 -15.67 18.82
CA ASP A 225 -24.14 -16.18 17.79
C ASP A 225 -24.45 -15.10 16.72
N LEU A 226 -24.75 -13.86 17.14
CA LEU A 226 -25.00 -12.75 16.21
C LEU A 226 -23.78 -12.39 15.36
N ILE A 227 -22.59 -12.32 15.96
CA ILE A 227 -21.35 -12.04 15.21
C ILE A 227 -21.08 -13.15 14.20
N ALA A 228 -21.20 -14.42 14.60
CA ALA A 228 -21.03 -15.56 13.70
C ALA A 228 -22.03 -15.50 12.51
N PHE A 229 -23.26 -15.05 12.75
CA PHE A 229 -24.21 -14.81 11.67
C PHE A 229 -23.72 -13.71 10.70
N LEU A 230 -23.24 -12.57 11.20
CA LEU A 230 -22.72 -11.51 10.35
C LEU A 230 -21.50 -11.97 9.55
N GLU A 231 -20.59 -12.72 10.16
CA GLU A 231 -19.43 -13.30 9.50
C GLU A 231 -19.82 -14.30 8.41
N SER A 232 -20.94 -15.02 8.59
CA SER A 232 -21.47 -15.97 7.60
C SER A 232 -22.11 -15.32 6.37
N LEU A 233 -22.23 -13.98 6.32
CA LEU A 233 -22.77 -13.27 5.15
C LEU A 233 -21.79 -13.22 3.96
N GLY A 234 -20.71 -14.01 4.02
CA GLY A 234 -19.74 -14.22 2.95
C GLY A 234 -18.44 -13.47 3.17
N GLY A 235 -17.42 -13.81 2.36
CA GLY A 235 -16.12 -13.13 2.34
C GLY A 235 -15.05 -13.77 3.22
N TYR A 236 -15.41 -14.46 4.30
CA TYR A 236 -14.43 -15.04 5.24
C TYR A 236 -13.48 -16.04 4.59
N ALA A 237 -14.00 -16.94 3.74
CA ALA A 237 -13.21 -17.94 3.02
C ALA A 237 -12.74 -17.48 1.63
N GLN A 238 -12.99 -16.23 1.24
CA GLN A 238 -12.59 -15.73 -0.07
C GLN A 238 -11.13 -15.27 -0.03
N SER A 239 -10.24 -16.07 -0.60
CA SER A 239 -8.88 -15.66 -0.94
C SER A 239 -8.78 -15.39 -2.44
N THR A 240 -7.91 -14.45 -2.81
CA THR A 240 -7.50 -14.28 -4.20
C THR A 240 -6.35 -15.23 -4.50
N GLU A 241 -6.34 -15.87 -5.68
CA GLU A 241 -5.16 -16.61 -6.17
C GLU A 241 -4.01 -15.68 -6.60
N GLY A 242 -4.19 -14.37 -6.43
CA GLY A 242 -3.28 -13.34 -6.92
C GLY A 242 -3.97 -12.38 -7.89
N LEU A 243 -3.35 -11.21 -8.14
CA LEU A 243 -3.81 -10.26 -9.15
C LEU A 243 -3.17 -10.51 -10.53
N LEU A 244 -2.09 -11.30 -10.58
CA LEU A 244 -1.54 -11.81 -11.82
C LEU A 244 -2.53 -12.80 -12.45
N PRO A 245 -3.00 -12.54 -13.68
CA PRO A 245 -3.80 -13.52 -14.39
C PRO A 245 -3.06 -14.85 -14.51
N PRO A 246 -3.79 -15.99 -14.44
CA PRO A 246 -3.24 -17.27 -14.85
C PRO A 246 -2.63 -17.14 -16.25
N ASP A 247 -1.40 -17.63 -16.42
CA ASP A 247 -0.63 -17.54 -17.67
C ASP A 247 -0.20 -16.12 -18.09
N ALA A 248 -0.15 -15.16 -17.17
CA ALA A 248 0.38 -13.83 -17.47
C ALA A 248 1.83 -13.93 -18.00
N ASP A 249 2.08 -13.31 -19.16
CA ASP A 249 3.39 -13.30 -19.80
C ASP A 249 4.47 -12.73 -18.86
N ILE A 250 5.69 -13.27 -18.98
CA ILE A 250 6.87 -12.75 -18.31
C ILE A 250 7.34 -11.51 -19.10
N PRO A 251 7.62 -10.38 -18.43
CA PRO A 251 8.15 -9.21 -19.11
C PRO A 251 9.45 -9.52 -19.87
N ALA A 252 9.60 -8.92 -21.05
CA ALA A 252 10.76 -9.17 -21.90
C ALA A 252 12.02 -8.52 -21.32
N ALA A 253 13.20 -9.04 -21.68
CA ALA A 253 14.47 -8.45 -21.26
C ALA A 253 14.55 -6.96 -21.62
N GLY A 254 14.85 -6.12 -20.62
CA GLY A 254 14.85 -4.66 -20.75
C GLY A 254 13.50 -3.99 -20.44
N GLU A 255 12.50 -4.75 -20.01
CA GLU A 255 11.26 -4.24 -19.42
C GLU A 255 11.31 -4.32 -17.89
N TYR A 256 10.48 -3.52 -17.23
CA TYR A 256 10.30 -3.60 -15.78
C TYR A 256 9.75 -4.98 -15.39
N GLY A 257 10.30 -5.57 -14.33
CA GLY A 257 9.84 -6.86 -13.79
C GLY A 257 10.32 -8.08 -14.59
N ALA A 258 11.18 -7.88 -15.58
CA ALA A 258 11.80 -8.97 -16.32
C ALA A 258 12.83 -9.72 -15.45
N PRO A 259 13.09 -11.01 -15.73
CA PRO A 259 14.25 -11.69 -15.17
C PRO A 259 15.56 -11.15 -15.75
N VAL A 260 16.67 -11.31 -15.02
CA VAL A 260 18.02 -11.06 -15.54
C VAL A 260 18.28 -11.90 -16.80
N ALA A 261 19.10 -11.38 -17.71
CA ALA A 261 19.37 -12.07 -18.97
C ALA A 261 20.18 -13.36 -18.78
N GLY A 262 19.99 -14.33 -19.69
CA GLY A 262 20.83 -15.51 -19.78
C GLY A 262 20.51 -16.64 -18.80
N LEU A 263 19.31 -16.65 -18.22
CA LEU A 263 18.86 -17.74 -17.35
C LEU A 263 18.81 -19.07 -18.09
N ASP A 264 19.26 -20.13 -17.41
CA ASP A 264 18.96 -21.49 -17.83
C ASP A 264 17.51 -21.88 -17.50
N ALA A 265 17.10 -23.07 -17.95
CA ALA A 265 15.73 -23.53 -17.77
C ALA A 265 15.32 -23.73 -16.30
N ALA A 266 16.27 -24.06 -15.42
CA ALA A 266 15.99 -24.26 -14.00
C ALA A 266 15.84 -22.90 -13.29
N GLN A 267 16.68 -21.94 -13.63
CA GLN A 267 16.59 -20.57 -13.11
C GLN A 267 15.30 -19.88 -13.58
N LEU A 268 14.92 -20.03 -14.85
CA LEU A 268 13.66 -19.47 -15.34
C LEU A 268 12.44 -20.09 -14.64
N ALA A 269 12.43 -21.41 -14.45
CA ALA A 269 11.35 -22.07 -13.70
C ALA A 269 11.28 -21.60 -12.24
N LEU A 270 12.42 -21.37 -11.58
CA LEU A 270 12.46 -20.81 -10.24
C LEU A 270 11.93 -19.37 -10.19
N PHE A 271 12.29 -18.54 -11.16
CA PHE A 271 11.78 -17.18 -11.29
C PHE A 271 10.25 -17.17 -11.48
N GLU A 272 9.74 -18.03 -12.37
CA GLU A 272 8.30 -18.18 -12.62
C GLU A 272 7.54 -18.63 -11.36
N GLN A 273 8.08 -19.64 -10.66
CA GLN A 273 7.49 -20.13 -9.42
C GLN A 273 7.44 -19.03 -8.35
N GLY A 274 8.55 -18.33 -8.13
CA GLY A 274 8.61 -17.26 -7.15
C GLY A 274 7.72 -16.07 -7.49
N ARG A 275 7.60 -15.72 -8.79
CA ARG A 275 6.68 -14.68 -9.26
C ARG A 275 5.23 -14.99 -8.91
N VAL A 276 4.82 -16.26 -9.05
CA VAL A 276 3.48 -16.71 -8.65
C VAL A 276 3.31 -16.66 -7.13
N LEU A 277 4.34 -16.99 -6.35
CA LEU A 277 4.28 -16.95 -4.87
C LEU A 277 4.30 -15.54 -4.29
N PHE A 278 4.81 -14.54 -5.04
CA PHE A 278 4.92 -13.15 -4.58
C PHE A 278 3.56 -12.41 -4.57
N ASP A 279 2.58 -12.92 -5.31
CA ASP A 279 1.34 -12.25 -5.69
C ASP A 279 0.07 -12.62 -4.87
N PRO A 280 -0.19 -13.86 -4.43
CA PRO A 280 -1.42 -14.17 -3.69
C PRO A 280 -1.41 -13.56 -2.29
N ASP A 281 -2.63 -13.26 -1.81
CA ASP A 281 -2.84 -12.85 -0.41
C ASP A 281 -2.78 -14.10 0.48
N VAL A 282 -2.10 -13.99 1.62
CA VAL A 282 -2.14 -14.97 2.70
C VAL A 282 -3.35 -14.64 3.58
N GLY A 283 -4.33 -15.52 3.62
CA GLY A 283 -5.52 -15.33 4.44
C GLY A 283 -5.26 -15.56 5.93
N PHE A 284 -6.17 -15.12 6.80
CA PHE A 284 -6.10 -15.39 8.25
C PHE A 284 -6.04 -16.87 8.58
N ALA A 285 -6.74 -17.72 7.82
CA ALA A 285 -6.70 -19.17 8.01
C ALA A 285 -5.40 -19.83 7.52
N ASP A 286 -4.60 -19.09 6.74
CA ASP A 286 -3.32 -19.54 6.19
C ASP A 286 -2.12 -18.96 6.98
N GLY A 287 -2.40 -18.28 8.10
CA GLY A 287 -1.42 -17.86 9.12
C GLY A 287 -0.79 -16.48 8.93
N VAL A 288 -1.43 -15.56 8.19
CA VAL A 288 -1.01 -14.15 8.22
C VAL A 288 -1.20 -13.56 9.62
N GLY A 289 -0.21 -12.81 10.11
CA GLY A 289 -0.20 -12.26 11.47
C GLY A 289 0.58 -13.11 12.47
N PRO A 290 0.38 -12.96 13.79
CA PRO A 290 -0.71 -12.25 14.48
C PRO A 290 -0.68 -10.73 14.33
N LEU A 291 0.48 -10.15 13.99
CA LEU A 291 0.69 -8.74 13.65
C LEU A 291 1.35 -8.64 12.27
N PHE A 292 0.85 -7.75 11.41
CA PHE A 292 1.34 -7.64 10.03
C PHE A 292 1.13 -6.24 9.44
N ASN A 293 1.88 -5.92 8.38
CA ASN A 293 1.77 -4.69 7.59
C ASN A 293 1.07 -4.91 6.24
N GLY A 294 1.15 -6.12 5.70
CA GLY A 294 0.49 -6.54 4.48
C GLY A 294 0.19 -8.04 4.51
N ASP A 295 -0.66 -8.49 3.59
CA ASP A 295 -1.07 -9.88 3.41
C ASP A 295 -0.41 -10.54 2.19
N ALA A 296 0.42 -9.81 1.44
CA ALA A 296 1.20 -10.35 0.32
C ALA A 296 2.49 -9.56 0.14
N CYS A 297 3.53 -10.14 -0.46
CA CYS A 297 4.72 -9.36 -0.85
C CYS A 297 4.34 -8.22 -1.82
N ARG A 298 3.40 -8.48 -2.73
CA ARG A 298 2.87 -7.47 -3.67
C ARG A 298 2.09 -6.33 -3.02
N SER A 299 1.64 -6.44 -1.76
CA SER A 299 0.86 -5.34 -1.14
C SER A 299 1.73 -4.10 -0.92
N CYS A 300 3.05 -4.30 -0.84
CA CYS A 300 4.04 -3.25 -0.64
C CYS A 300 5.00 -3.11 -1.83
N HIS A 301 5.31 -4.17 -2.58
CA HIS A 301 6.30 -4.17 -3.67
C HIS A 301 5.66 -4.34 -5.06
N PHE A 302 5.04 -3.29 -5.60
CA PHE A 302 4.27 -3.42 -6.85
C PHE A 302 4.34 -2.24 -7.82
N ASP A 303 5.00 -1.13 -7.49
CA ASP A 303 5.04 0.05 -8.34
C ASP A 303 6.42 0.18 -9.05
N PRO A 304 6.48 0.22 -10.39
CA PRO A 304 5.36 0.12 -11.36
C PRO A 304 4.95 -1.32 -11.72
N VAL A 305 5.68 -2.32 -11.21
CA VAL A 305 5.45 -3.74 -11.45
C VAL A 305 5.70 -4.52 -10.16
N ILE A 306 5.23 -5.76 -10.09
CA ILE A 306 5.53 -6.67 -8.97
C ILE A 306 7.05 -6.78 -8.76
N GLY A 307 7.47 -6.64 -7.51
CA GLY A 307 8.87 -6.51 -7.09
C GLY A 307 9.40 -5.07 -7.12
N GLY A 308 8.61 -4.12 -7.59
CA GLY A 308 8.92 -2.69 -7.57
C GLY A 308 8.95 -2.08 -6.17
N ALA A 309 9.03 -0.75 -6.11
CA ALA A 309 8.94 0.00 -4.87
C ALA A 309 7.48 0.10 -4.39
N GLY A 310 7.29 0.52 -3.14
CA GLY A 310 5.97 0.91 -2.65
C GLY A 310 5.67 2.38 -2.93
N PRO A 311 4.47 2.72 -3.43
CA PRO A 311 4.07 4.12 -3.57
C PRO A 311 3.76 4.74 -2.20
N SER A 312 3.49 6.06 -2.18
CA SER A 312 3.05 6.74 -0.96
C SER A 312 1.87 6.03 -0.30
N GLY A 313 1.98 5.76 1.00
CA GLY A 313 0.88 5.19 1.80
C GLY A 313 0.94 3.68 2.01
N VAL A 314 1.94 2.97 1.48
CA VAL A 314 2.26 1.58 1.88
C VAL A 314 3.51 1.48 2.75
N ASP A 315 4.02 2.62 3.24
CA ASP A 315 5.18 2.70 4.12
C ASP A 315 4.92 1.99 5.45
N ALA A 316 5.93 1.27 5.94
CA ALA A 316 5.91 0.67 7.27
C ALA A 316 6.11 1.76 8.33
N MET A 317 5.34 1.75 9.41
CA MET A 317 5.55 2.71 10.50
C MET A 317 6.59 2.18 11.48
N ARG A 318 7.54 3.03 11.84
CA ARG A 318 8.50 2.79 12.92
C ARG A 318 8.19 3.69 14.12
N GLN A 319 8.52 3.21 15.31
CA GLN A 319 8.30 3.87 16.59
C GLN A 319 9.55 3.81 17.48
N GLY A 320 9.63 4.77 18.40
CA GLY A 320 10.62 4.78 19.47
C GLY A 320 10.42 5.95 20.41
N SER A 321 11.32 6.07 21.38
CA SER A 321 11.29 7.18 22.34
C SER A 321 12.61 7.93 22.40
N PHE A 322 12.50 9.23 22.60
CA PHE A 322 13.63 10.13 22.81
C PHE A 322 13.58 10.79 24.17
N THR A 323 14.74 10.82 24.84
CA THR A 323 15.02 11.76 25.93
C THR A 323 16.18 12.66 25.50
N GLY A 324 15.87 13.86 24.99
CA GLY A 324 16.86 14.67 24.28
C GLY A 324 17.18 14.05 22.92
N PHE A 325 18.46 13.81 22.63
CA PHE A 325 18.93 13.12 21.41
C PHE A 325 19.25 11.64 21.65
N THR A 326 18.96 11.12 22.85
CA THR A 326 19.15 9.69 23.13
C THR A 326 17.92 8.93 22.70
N PHE A 327 18.08 8.09 21.68
CA PHE A 327 17.06 7.14 21.23
C PHE A 327 16.93 5.97 22.22
N THR A 328 15.74 5.42 22.34
CA THR A 328 15.46 4.21 23.12
C THR A 328 14.51 3.34 22.31
N VAL A 329 14.95 2.11 22.06
CA VAL A 329 14.17 1.08 21.36
C VAL A 329 13.00 0.65 22.25
N PRO A 330 11.76 0.58 21.73
CA PRO A 330 10.62 0.02 22.47
C PRO A 330 10.82 -1.44 22.86
N GLY A 331 10.03 -1.92 23.83
CA GLY A 331 10.13 -3.31 24.30
C GLY A 331 9.89 -4.34 23.19
N ASP A 332 8.90 -4.07 22.33
CA ASP A 332 8.50 -4.92 21.22
C ASP A 332 9.21 -4.57 19.89
N GLY A 333 10.29 -3.78 19.97
CA GLY A 333 11.04 -3.32 18.81
C GLY A 333 10.48 -2.06 18.16
N THR A 334 11.11 -1.65 17.05
CA THR A 334 10.79 -0.37 16.40
C THR A 334 9.66 -0.48 15.39
N ALA A 335 9.23 -1.67 14.98
CA ALA A 335 8.10 -1.83 14.07
C ALA A 335 6.79 -1.45 14.79
N LEU A 336 5.91 -0.72 14.10
CA LEU A 336 4.52 -0.55 14.49
C LEU A 336 3.64 -1.17 13.40
N PRO A 337 3.20 -2.43 13.58
CA PRO A 337 2.39 -3.12 12.59
C PRO A 337 1.07 -2.39 12.30
N ARG A 338 0.61 -2.44 11.05
CA ARG A 338 -0.62 -1.78 10.62
C ARG A 338 -1.86 -2.56 11.06
N HIS A 339 -1.77 -3.88 11.08
CA HIS A 339 -2.89 -4.80 11.25
C HIS A 339 -2.59 -5.86 12.31
N ALA A 340 -3.66 -6.42 12.87
CA ALA A 340 -3.62 -7.60 13.70
C ALA A 340 -4.76 -8.54 13.30
N VAL A 341 -4.58 -9.85 13.49
CA VAL A 341 -5.61 -10.87 13.23
C VAL A 341 -6.87 -10.69 14.09
N THR A 342 -6.71 -10.06 15.26
CA THR A 342 -7.84 -9.69 16.13
C THR A 342 -8.73 -8.59 15.53
N GLY A 343 -8.32 -8.02 14.40
CA GLY A 343 -8.87 -6.82 13.81
C GLY A 343 -8.37 -5.55 14.49
N ALA A 344 -8.03 -5.60 15.79
CA ALA A 344 -7.62 -4.43 16.59
C ALA A 344 -6.41 -3.76 15.95
N ARG A 345 -6.48 -2.43 15.79
CA ARG A 345 -5.31 -1.69 15.33
C ARG A 345 -4.22 -1.81 16.41
N PRO A 346 -3.02 -2.29 16.06
CA PRO A 346 -1.91 -2.35 17.01
C PRO A 346 -1.65 -0.98 17.63
N GLU A 347 -1.55 -0.93 18.97
CA GLU A 347 -1.21 0.28 19.69
C GLU A 347 0.31 0.46 19.70
N ALA A 348 0.75 1.73 19.67
CA ALA A 348 2.17 2.05 19.88
C ALA A 348 2.58 1.76 21.33
N ASP A 349 3.88 1.55 21.53
CA ASP A 349 4.46 1.46 22.88
C ASP A 349 4.09 2.71 23.69
N ALA A 350 3.73 2.52 24.96
CA ALA A 350 3.20 3.58 25.82
C ALA A 350 4.16 4.77 25.99
N ASP A 351 5.47 4.53 25.88
CA ASP A 351 6.50 5.56 26.01
C ASP A 351 6.95 6.13 24.64
N ALA A 352 6.43 5.59 23.52
CA ALA A 352 6.77 6.06 22.19
C ALA A 352 6.37 7.54 22.00
N ASN A 353 7.35 8.35 21.60
CA ASN A 353 7.16 9.78 21.34
C ASN A 353 7.73 10.23 19.99
N PHE A 354 8.25 9.29 19.22
CA PHE A 354 8.77 9.50 17.88
C PHE A 354 8.25 8.40 16.95
N PHE A 355 7.78 8.82 15.78
CA PHE A 355 7.22 7.95 14.75
C PHE A 355 7.80 8.36 13.41
N GLU A 356 8.19 7.37 12.61
CA GLU A 356 8.81 7.58 11.32
C GLU A 356 8.21 6.60 10.30
N PRO A 357 7.64 7.06 9.19
CA PRO A 357 7.34 6.16 8.08
C PRO A 357 8.65 5.67 7.45
N ARG A 358 8.69 4.42 7.01
CA ARG A 358 9.82 3.84 6.30
C ARG A 358 9.35 3.38 4.93
N GLN A 359 9.82 4.07 3.91
CA GLN A 359 9.46 3.84 2.50
C GLN A 359 9.85 2.43 2.09
N THR A 360 8.97 1.75 1.36
CA THR A 360 9.22 0.38 0.88
C THR A 360 10.17 0.37 -0.32
N PRO A 361 11.44 -0.07 -0.17
CA PRO A 361 12.40 -0.02 -1.26
C PRO A 361 12.05 -1.01 -2.37
N SER A 362 12.53 -0.74 -3.58
CA SER A 362 12.40 -1.68 -4.72
C SER A 362 13.22 -2.96 -4.49
N THR A 363 12.68 -4.11 -4.93
CA THR A 363 13.43 -5.38 -4.97
C THR A 363 14.09 -5.65 -6.34
N LEU A 364 13.83 -4.78 -7.33
CA LEU A 364 14.41 -4.88 -8.67
C LEU A 364 15.95 -4.84 -8.60
N GLY A 365 16.61 -5.89 -9.12
CA GLY A 365 18.06 -5.95 -9.22
C GLY A 365 18.81 -6.27 -7.92
N LEU A 366 18.15 -6.60 -6.80
CA LEU A 366 18.83 -6.88 -5.53
C LEU A 366 19.82 -8.06 -5.64
N GLY A 367 19.48 -9.09 -6.43
CA GLY A 367 20.40 -10.20 -6.66
C GLY A 367 21.70 -9.82 -7.38
N LEU A 368 21.72 -8.73 -8.17
CA LEU A 368 22.97 -8.19 -8.73
C LEU A 368 23.81 -7.51 -7.64
N LEU A 369 23.16 -6.74 -6.75
CA LEU A 369 23.83 -6.06 -5.64
C LEU A 369 24.42 -7.05 -4.63
N GLU A 370 23.72 -8.16 -4.37
CA GLU A 370 24.23 -9.23 -3.49
C GLU A 370 25.55 -9.82 -4.00
N ARG A 371 25.70 -9.96 -5.32
CA ARG A 371 26.91 -10.52 -5.96
C ARG A 371 28.11 -9.58 -5.97
N ILE A 372 27.96 -8.34 -5.50
CA ILE A 372 29.09 -7.42 -5.33
C ILE A 372 29.96 -7.94 -4.16
N PRO A 373 31.26 -8.22 -4.37
CA PRO A 373 32.14 -8.72 -3.31
C PRO A 373 32.23 -7.75 -2.13
N ARG A 374 32.33 -8.28 -0.91
CA ARG A 374 32.51 -7.48 0.31
C ARG A 374 33.69 -6.52 0.16
N GLU A 375 34.80 -7.02 -0.37
CA GLU A 375 36.05 -6.27 -0.49
C GLU A 375 35.91 -5.08 -1.43
N ALA A 376 35.00 -5.15 -2.41
CA ALA A 376 34.74 -4.03 -3.31
C ALA A 376 34.00 -2.88 -2.59
N ILE A 377 33.10 -3.21 -1.66
CA ILE A 377 32.36 -2.24 -0.83
C ILE A 377 33.29 -1.67 0.24
N GLU A 378 34.00 -2.53 0.97
CA GLU A 378 34.93 -2.10 2.03
C GLU A 378 36.08 -1.24 1.49
N ALA A 379 36.49 -1.41 0.23
CA ALA A 379 37.51 -0.59 -0.40
C ALA A 379 37.08 0.88 -0.64
N LEU A 380 35.78 1.18 -0.58
CA LEU A 380 35.23 2.52 -0.72
C LEU A 380 35.01 3.20 0.64
N ALA A 381 35.09 2.46 1.75
CA ALA A 381 34.85 3.00 3.07
C ALA A 381 35.98 3.92 3.51
N ASP A 382 35.61 5.13 3.93
CA ASP A 382 36.49 6.11 4.56
C ASP A 382 35.86 6.66 5.85
N PRO A 383 35.69 5.85 6.90
CA PRO A 383 35.02 6.29 8.13
C PRO A 383 35.76 7.38 8.91
N ARG A 384 36.95 7.80 8.45
CA ARG A 384 37.77 8.81 9.10
C ARG A 384 37.93 10.07 8.26
N ASP A 385 37.35 10.12 7.06
CA ASP A 385 37.52 11.22 6.11
C ASP A 385 39.02 11.50 5.93
N ASP A 386 39.80 10.43 5.64
CA ASP A 386 41.26 10.46 5.56
C ASP A 386 41.75 11.32 4.36
N ASP A 387 40.89 11.61 3.37
CA ASP A 387 41.18 12.49 2.23
C ASP A 387 40.61 13.92 2.32
N ASP A 388 39.98 14.27 3.45
CA ASP A 388 39.40 15.58 3.78
C ASP A 388 38.38 16.09 2.72
N ASP A 389 37.64 15.19 2.06
CA ASP A 389 36.58 15.54 1.11
C ASP A 389 35.21 15.79 1.78
N GLY A 390 35.09 15.43 3.07
CA GLY A 390 33.91 15.62 3.91
C GLY A 390 32.92 14.44 3.87
N ILE A 391 33.27 13.33 3.21
CA ILE A 391 32.49 12.10 3.12
C ILE A 391 33.15 11.06 4.03
N ALA A 392 32.36 10.49 4.95
CA ALA A 392 32.84 9.59 5.99
C ALA A 392 32.18 8.19 5.89
N GLY A 393 31.93 7.74 4.66
CA GLY A 393 31.19 6.51 4.37
C GLY A 393 31.76 5.28 5.07
N ARG A 394 30.89 4.47 5.68
CA ARG A 394 31.30 3.24 6.40
C ARG A 394 30.51 2.02 6.00
N ALA A 395 31.18 0.88 5.93
CA ALA A 395 30.50 -0.41 5.79
C ALA A 395 29.80 -0.79 7.10
N HIS A 396 28.55 -1.26 7.02
CA HIS A 396 27.84 -1.79 8.18
C HIS A 396 28.15 -3.27 8.37
N VAL A 397 28.87 -3.61 9.43
CA VAL A 397 29.20 -4.99 9.78
C VAL A 397 28.31 -5.42 10.94
N LEU A 398 27.47 -6.44 10.71
CA LEU A 398 26.52 -6.94 11.69
C LEU A 398 27.25 -7.68 12.83
N GLU A 399 26.54 -7.93 13.95
CA GLU A 399 27.12 -8.58 15.13
C GLU A 399 27.74 -9.97 14.84
N ASP A 400 27.21 -10.69 13.85
CA ASP A 400 27.72 -11.99 13.40
C ASP A 400 28.92 -11.89 12.43
N GLY A 401 29.35 -10.67 12.12
CA GLY A 401 30.47 -10.36 11.22
C GLY A 401 30.11 -10.37 9.74
N ARG A 402 28.83 -10.57 9.36
CA ARG A 402 28.36 -10.43 7.97
C ARG A 402 28.26 -8.95 7.59
N LEU A 403 28.36 -8.68 6.28
CA LEU A 403 28.25 -7.32 5.75
C LEU A 403 26.76 -7.10 5.51
N GLY A 404 26.22 -6.05 6.11
CA GLY A 404 24.86 -5.62 5.82
C GLY A 404 24.80 -4.91 4.45
N ARG A 405 23.77 -5.21 3.66
CA ARG A 405 23.65 -4.80 2.26
C ARG A 405 22.31 -4.17 1.93
N PHE A 406 21.24 -4.68 2.54
CA PHE A 406 19.86 -4.33 2.26
C PHE A 406 19.20 -3.65 3.45
N GLY A 407 18.02 -3.08 3.20
CA GLY A 407 17.38 -2.14 4.12
C GLY A 407 17.96 -0.72 4.00
N TRP A 408 17.29 0.24 4.64
CA TRP A 408 17.68 1.64 4.65
C TRP A 408 18.92 1.91 5.50
N LYS A 409 19.20 1.05 6.48
CA LYS A 409 20.38 1.13 7.36
C LYS A 409 21.34 -0.02 7.14
N ALA A 410 21.31 -0.66 5.98
CA ALA A 410 22.18 -1.78 5.64
C ALA A 410 22.17 -2.86 6.75
N ASN A 411 21.02 -3.21 7.31
CA ASN A 411 20.90 -4.13 8.46
C ASN A 411 20.65 -5.59 8.02
N VAL A 412 20.42 -5.83 6.72
CA VAL A 412 20.11 -7.15 6.17
C VAL A 412 21.23 -7.62 5.23
N PRO A 413 21.86 -8.79 5.45
CA PRO A 413 23.09 -9.17 4.74
C PRO A 413 22.90 -9.94 3.43
N SER A 414 21.72 -10.53 3.20
CA SER A 414 21.43 -11.33 2.00
C SER A 414 19.96 -11.20 1.55
N VAL A 415 19.67 -11.55 0.30
CA VAL A 415 18.30 -11.61 -0.23
C VAL A 415 17.48 -12.65 0.54
N ARG A 416 18.09 -13.77 0.93
CA ARG A 416 17.40 -14.79 1.73
C ARG A 416 17.07 -14.31 3.14
N ASP A 417 17.99 -13.58 3.77
CA ASP A 417 17.73 -12.91 5.04
C ASP A 417 16.62 -11.86 4.90
N PHE A 418 16.61 -11.10 3.81
CA PHE A 418 15.55 -10.13 3.50
C PHE A 418 14.18 -10.78 3.37
N VAL A 419 14.07 -11.88 2.62
CA VAL A 419 12.80 -12.60 2.47
C VAL A 419 12.31 -13.13 3.82
N ARG A 420 13.19 -13.73 4.62
CA ARG A 420 12.82 -14.26 5.94
C ARG A 420 12.41 -13.16 6.93
N ASP A 421 13.12 -12.04 6.92
CA ASP A 421 12.78 -10.86 7.72
C ASP A 421 11.43 -10.29 7.32
N ALA A 422 11.15 -10.16 6.01
CA ALA A 422 9.87 -9.67 5.52
C ALA A 422 8.71 -10.65 5.81
N LEU A 423 8.91 -11.96 5.61
CA LEU A 423 7.87 -12.95 5.88
C LEU A 423 7.42 -12.91 7.35
N SER A 424 8.36 -12.92 8.30
CA SER A 424 8.01 -12.89 9.73
C SER A 424 7.72 -11.48 10.27
N GLY A 425 8.49 -10.47 9.87
CA GLY A 425 8.41 -9.12 10.43
C GLY A 425 7.34 -8.23 9.78
N GLU A 426 6.99 -8.49 8.52
CA GLU A 426 6.05 -7.66 7.77
C GLU A 426 4.74 -8.39 7.42
N LEU A 427 4.75 -9.72 7.21
CA LEU A 427 3.54 -10.52 6.98
C LEU A 427 3.11 -11.35 8.22
N GLY A 428 3.99 -11.49 9.21
CA GLY A 428 3.74 -12.24 10.44
C GLY A 428 4.05 -13.74 10.36
N LEU A 429 4.31 -14.30 9.18
CA LEU A 429 4.44 -15.75 8.97
C LEU A 429 5.64 -16.35 9.71
N THR A 430 5.47 -17.57 10.22
CA THR A 430 6.61 -18.34 10.71
C THR A 430 7.34 -19.05 9.58
N VAL A 431 8.65 -19.18 9.75
CA VAL A 431 9.61 -19.75 8.80
C VAL A 431 10.54 -20.73 9.53
N PRO A 432 10.96 -21.84 8.90
CA PRO A 432 11.90 -22.78 9.52
C PRO A 432 13.18 -22.10 10.01
N SER A 433 13.70 -22.54 11.16
CA SER A 433 15.03 -22.12 11.62
C SER A 433 16.11 -22.61 10.66
N GLU A 434 16.99 -21.70 10.24
CA GLU A 434 18.06 -21.99 9.29
C GLU A 434 19.42 -21.54 9.85
N PRO A 435 20.39 -22.46 10.04
CA PRO A 435 21.70 -22.10 10.59
C PRO A 435 22.45 -21.08 9.74
N GLY A 436 22.86 -19.97 10.35
CA GLY A 436 23.66 -18.93 9.70
C GLY A 436 22.84 -17.78 9.09
N LEU A 437 21.51 -17.80 9.23
CA LEU A 437 20.64 -16.67 8.92
C LEU A 437 20.22 -15.93 10.19
N SER A 438 19.95 -14.64 10.06
CA SER A 438 19.72 -13.72 11.20
C SER A 438 18.24 -13.53 11.54
N PHE A 439 17.34 -13.87 10.62
CA PHE A 439 15.92 -13.50 10.71
C PHE A 439 14.97 -14.69 10.58
N GLY A 440 13.74 -14.46 11.02
CA GLY A 440 12.63 -15.41 11.00
C GLY A 440 12.18 -15.86 12.39
N SER A 441 10.88 -15.98 12.59
CA SER A 441 10.29 -16.67 13.74
C SER A 441 9.92 -18.09 13.33
N ALA A 442 10.17 -19.09 14.19
CA ALA A 442 9.86 -20.49 13.85
C ALA A 442 8.53 -20.99 14.40
N GLU A 443 7.95 -20.25 15.35
CA GLU A 443 6.69 -20.55 16.03
C GLU A 443 6.02 -19.22 16.37
N ASP A 444 4.69 -19.21 16.42
CA ASP A 444 3.89 -18.13 16.99
C ASP A 444 2.69 -18.66 17.79
N ASP A 445 1.77 -17.77 18.19
CA ASP A 445 0.63 -18.08 19.08
C ASP A 445 -0.72 -18.01 18.32
N ASP A 446 -0.76 -18.29 17.02
CA ASP A 446 -1.99 -18.33 16.23
C ASP A 446 -2.61 -19.75 16.12
N GLU A 447 -3.65 -19.91 15.30
CA GLU A 447 -4.32 -21.20 15.08
C GLU A 447 -3.82 -21.95 13.83
N ALA A 448 -2.96 -21.33 13.02
CA ALA A 448 -2.31 -21.93 11.87
C ALA A 448 -1.22 -22.91 12.31
N ALA A 449 -0.64 -23.62 11.34
CA ALA A 449 0.27 -24.72 11.62
C ALA A 449 1.70 -24.32 11.25
N ASP A 450 2.52 -24.10 12.28
CA ASP A 450 3.92 -23.73 12.09
C ASP A 450 4.76 -24.84 11.39
N PRO A 451 5.67 -24.46 10.45
CA PRO A 451 5.78 -23.15 9.85
C PRO A 451 4.81 -22.91 8.69
N GLU A 452 4.21 -21.72 8.59
CA GLU A 452 3.32 -21.34 7.49
C GLU A 452 4.09 -21.28 6.16
N ALA A 453 5.27 -20.67 6.18
CA ALA A 453 6.12 -20.53 5.01
C ALA A 453 7.24 -21.59 5.00
N ASP A 454 7.03 -22.64 4.21
CA ASP A 454 8.01 -23.72 4.05
C ASP A 454 9.26 -23.31 3.23
N GLU A 455 10.23 -24.23 3.15
CA GLU A 455 11.48 -24.02 2.40
C GLU A 455 11.20 -23.76 0.90
N THR A 456 10.16 -24.37 0.32
CA THR A 456 9.78 -24.18 -1.08
C THR A 456 9.31 -22.76 -1.34
N THR A 457 8.48 -22.21 -0.45
CA THR A 457 8.00 -20.84 -0.51
C THR A 457 9.15 -19.85 -0.39
N ILE A 458 10.02 -20.04 0.61
CA ILE A 458 11.19 -19.17 0.84
C ILE A 458 12.14 -19.22 -0.36
N ASP A 459 12.44 -20.40 -0.88
CA ASP A 459 13.32 -20.58 -2.05
C ASP A 459 12.74 -19.96 -3.30
N GLY A 460 11.43 -20.11 -3.53
CA GLY A 460 10.72 -19.49 -4.64
C GLY A 460 10.82 -17.97 -4.61
N ILE A 461 10.41 -17.34 -3.50
CA ILE A 461 10.42 -15.88 -3.35
C ILE A 461 11.87 -15.34 -3.42
N THR A 462 12.82 -16.00 -2.74
CA THR A 462 14.25 -15.66 -2.80
C THR A 462 14.76 -15.75 -4.25
N GLY A 463 14.42 -16.82 -4.96
CA GLY A 463 14.80 -17.05 -6.34
C GLY A 463 14.24 -15.98 -7.28
N PHE A 464 12.98 -15.58 -7.10
CA PHE A 464 12.38 -14.48 -7.87
C PHE A 464 13.15 -13.18 -7.66
N ILE A 465 13.35 -12.73 -6.41
CA ILE A 465 14.07 -11.48 -6.12
C ILE A 465 15.54 -11.53 -6.59
N ALA A 466 16.22 -12.66 -6.40
CA ALA A 466 17.62 -12.82 -6.79
C ALA A 466 17.81 -12.82 -8.32
N LEU A 467 16.79 -13.24 -9.07
CA LEU A 467 16.80 -13.29 -10.53
C LEU A 467 16.06 -12.10 -11.18
N LEU A 468 15.48 -11.20 -10.39
CA LEU A 468 14.76 -10.03 -10.88
C LEU A 468 15.74 -8.99 -11.44
N ALA A 469 15.53 -8.58 -12.69
CA ALA A 469 16.39 -7.61 -13.35
C ALA A 469 16.30 -6.23 -12.69
N PRO A 470 17.37 -5.42 -12.78
CA PRO A 470 17.30 -4.03 -12.37
C PRO A 470 16.38 -3.24 -13.32
N PRO A 471 15.87 -2.08 -12.88
CA PRO A 471 15.12 -1.19 -13.75
C PRO A 471 15.91 -0.85 -15.03
N PRO A 472 15.28 -0.88 -16.21
CA PRO A 472 15.94 -0.48 -17.45
C PRO A 472 16.17 1.04 -17.48
N ARG A 473 17.40 1.45 -17.82
CA ARG A 473 17.72 2.87 -18.08
C ARG A 473 16.96 3.36 -19.31
N SER A 474 16.15 4.41 -19.17
CA SER A 474 15.32 4.99 -20.24
C SER A 474 15.91 6.31 -20.74
N ARG A 475 16.56 6.28 -21.91
CA ARG A 475 17.22 7.45 -22.50
C ARG A 475 16.34 8.14 -23.54
N VAL A 476 16.07 9.44 -23.34
CA VAL A 476 15.27 10.29 -24.25
C VAL A 476 16.17 11.27 -25.01
N ASP A 477 17.15 11.89 -24.33
CA ASP A 477 18.16 12.77 -24.93
C ASP A 477 19.57 12.33 -24.47
N PRO A 478 20.21 11.42 -25.21
CA PRO A 478 21.50 10.88 -24.80
C PRO A 478 22.59 11.94 -24.62
N ILE A 479 22.60 13.00 -25.43
CA ILE A 479 23.64 14.03 -25.36
C ILE A 479 23.48 14.84 -24.07
N LEU A 480 22.25 15.21 -23.75
CA LEU A 480 21.95 15.97 -22.53
C LEU A 480 22.20 15.13 -21.27
N GLU A 481 21.81 13.86 -21.31
CA GLU A 481 22.02 12.90 -20.21
C GLU A 481 23.50 12.57 -19.98
N ASP A 482 24.31 12.41 -21.03
CA ASP A 482 25.76 12.18 -20.88
C ASP A 482 26.42 13.41 -20.21
N ARG A 483 26.04 14.63 -20.62
CA ARG A 483 26.47 15.87 -19.96
C ARG A 483 25.99 15.92 -18.50
N GLY A 484 24.79 15.44 -18.22
CA GLY A 484 24.24 15.34 -16.87
C GLY A 484 25.05 14.42 -15.96
N GLU A 485 25.51 13.29 -16.48
CA GLU A 485 26.38 12.35 -15.77
C GLU A 485 27.76 12.95 -15.48
N GLU A 486 28.33 13.73 -16.42
CA GLU A 486 29.56 14.48 -16.15
C GLU A 486 29.37 15.50 -15.01
N ILE A 487 28.23 16.21 -15.01
CA ILE A 487 27.89 17.18 -13.95
C ILE A 487 27.66 16.49 -12.61
N PHE A 488 27.00 15.33 -12.61
CA PHE A 488 26.78 14.52 -11.41
C PHE A 488 28.09 14.21 -10.68
N ASN A 489 29.10 13.80 -11.43
CA ASN A 489 30.43 13.55 -10.88
C ASN A 489 31.15 14.85 -10.48
N LEU A 490 31.04 15.90 -11.28
CA LEU A 490 31.66 17.21 -11.01
C LEU A 490 31.18 17.85 -9.71
N VAL A 491 29.89 17.71 -9.39
CA VAL A 491 29.25 18.26 -8.19
C VAL A 491 29.59 17.45 -6.93
N GLY A 492 30.13 16.23 -7.09
CA GLY A 492 30.51 15.35 -5.98
C GLY A 492 29.46 14.30 -5.61
N CYS A 493 28.35 14.19 -6.34
CA CYS A 493 27.34 13.15 -6.07
C CYS A 493 27.94 11.74 -6.16
N GLY A 494 28.89 11.54 -7.07
CA GLY A 494 29.60 10.28 -7.29
C GLY A 494 30.54 9.86 -6.15
N GLY A 495 30.71 10.68 -5.10
CA GLY A 495 31.47 10.30 -3.90
C GLY A 495 30.79 9.16 -3.12
N CYS A 496 29.47 9.27 -2.91
CA CYS A 496 28.66 8.20 -2.29
C CYS A 496 27.89 7.38 -3.34
N HIS A 497 27.37 8.02 -4.38
CA HIS A 497 26.64 7.35 -5.45
C HIS A 497 27.56 6.90 -6.60
N VAL A 498 28.51 6.01 -6.27
CA VAL A 498 29.58 5.60 -7.20
C VAL A 498 29.01 4.98 -8.49
N PRO A 499 29.46 5.40 -9.69
CA PRO A 499 28.77 5.06 -10.95
C PRO A 499 28.61 3.57 -11.25
N PHE A 500 29.56 2.74 -10.83
CA PHE A 500 29.44 1.29 -10.97
C PHE A 500 30.29 0.54 -9.95
N LEU A 501 29.85 -0.67 -9.64
CA LEU A 501 30.60 -1.70 -8.92
C LEU A 501 30.71 -2.95 -9.79
N ARG A 502 31.57 -3.91 -9.41
CA ARG A 502 31.70 -5.18 -10.13
C ARG A 502 31.23 -6.34 -9.29
N THR A 503 30.50 -7.26 -9.91
CA THR A 503 30.16 -8.55 -9.29
C THR A 503 31.38 -9.46 -9.19
N SER A 504 31.28 -10.51 -8.38
CA SER A 504 32.30 -11.58 -8.29
C SER A 504 32.59 -12.24 -9.64
N ASP A 505 31.60 -12.27 -10.53
CA ASP A 505 31.68 -12.92 -11.85
C ASP A 505 32.12 -11.96 -12.96
N GLY A 506 32.33 -10.67 -12.62
CA GLY A 506 32.93 -9.66 -13.49
C GLY A 506 31.94 -8.76 -14.24
N ASP A 507 30.65 -8.81 -13.90
CA ASP A 507 29.64 -7.91 -14.48
C ASP A 507 29.76 -6.50 -13.87
N ASP A 508 29.65 -5.47 -14.71
CA ASP A 508 29.54 -4.08 -14.26
C ASP A 508 28.09 -3.79 -13.82
N VAL A 509 27.92 -3.30 -12.59
CA VAL A 509 26.64 -2.97 -11.96
C VAL A 509 26.51 -1.45 -11.85
N HIS A 510 25.80 -0.84 -12.78
CA HIS A 510 25.59 0.61 -12.86
C HIS A 510 24.43 1.08 -11.96
N ALA A 511 24.54 0.82 -10.66
CA ALA A 511 23.49 1.12 -9.69
C ALA A 511 23.67 2.49 -9.01
N TYR A 512 24.79 3.20 -9.22
CA TYR A 512 25.07 4.51 -8.59
C TYR A 512 24.95 4.46 -7.06
N THR A 513 25.66 3.53 -6.43
CA THR A 513 25.66 3.29 -4.98
C THR A 513 26.95 2.61 -4.57
N ASP A 514 27.49 2.99 -3.42
CA ASP A 514 28.61 2.32 -2.75
C ASP A 514 28.16 1.29 -1.71
N LEU A 515 26.85 1.24 -1.40
CA LEU A 515 26.22 0.42 -0.36
C LEU A 515 26.72 0.73 1.07
N LEU A 516 27.40 1.86 1.28
CA LEU A 516 27.89 2.30 2.58
C LEU A 516 26.81 3.11 3.32
N LEU A 517 26.97 3.21 4.65
CA LEU A 517 26.23 4.14 5.50
C LEU A 517 26.88 5.51 5.46
N HIS A 518 26.05 6.54 5.36
CA HIS A 518 26.43 7.95 5.40
C HIS A 518 25.49 8.74 6.31
N ASP A 519 26.02 9.77 6.98
CA ASP A 519 25.22 10.83 7.59
C ASP A 519 24.75 11.80 6.50
N VAL A 520 23.47 11.68 6.13
CA VAL A 520 22.82 12.55 5.13
C VAL A 520 21.69 13.39 5.72
N ALA A 521 21.59 13.46 7.05
CA ALA A 521 20.50 14.13 7.76
C ALA A 521 20.94 15.48 8.33
N GLU A 522 19.96 16.33 8.66
CA GLU A 522 20.26 17.58 9.37
C GLU A 522 20.73 17.23 10.80
N PRO A 523 21.73 17.93 11.38
CA PRO A 523 22.26 17.58 12.70
C PRO A 523 21.23 17.58 13.85
N SER A 524 20.10 18.25 13.64
CA SER A 524 18.98 18.31 14.60
C SER A 524 17.87 17.29 14.34
N ALA A 525 17.95 16.54 13.24
CA ALA A 525 16.97 15.52 12.90
C ALA A 525 16.99 14.42 13.97
N LEU A 526 15.81 13.92 14.31
CA LEU A 526 15.67 12.65 15.03
C LEU A 526 15.55 11.54 13.99
N GLY A 527 15.77 10.30 14.42
CA GLY A 527 15.67 9.12 13.58
C GLY A 527 15.63 7.86 14.43
N ILE A 528 15.49 6.71 13.79
CA ILE A 528 15.54 5.41 14.46
C ILE A 528 16.98 4.88 14.40
N GLU A 529 17.52 4.37 15.51
CA GLU A 529 18.78 3.60 15.49
C GLU A 529 18.48 2.12 15.22
N GLU A 530 19.33 1.47 14.43
CA GLU A 530 19.23 0.04 14.11
C GLU A 530 20.61 -0.61 14.22
N GLY A 531 20.83 -1.39 15.29
CA GLY A 531 22.15 -1.96 15.58
C GLY A 531 23.17 -0.87 15.88
N ASP A 532 24.27 -0.83 15.11
CA ASP A 532 25.29 0.23 15.22
C ASP A 532 25.04 1.42 14.28
N ALA A 533 24.02 1.35 13.42
CA ALA A 533 23.61 2.45 12.55
C ALA A 533 22.89 3.53 13.37
N GLY A 534 23.53 4.70 13.47
CA GLY A 534 23.03 5.84 14.23
C GLY A 534 21.77 6.46 13.61
N ILE A 535 21.19 7.44 14.30
CA ILE A 535 19.93 8.10 13.88
C ILE A 535 20.03 8.78 12.50
N HIS A 536 21.23 9.17 12.07
CA HIS A 536 21.48 9.85 10.80
C HIS A 536 22.10 8.97 9.72
N ASP A 537 22.50 7.75 10.07
CA ASP A 537 23.17 6.83 9.15
C ASP A 537 22.15 6.21 8.20
N PHE A 538 22.32 6.41 6.91
CA PHE A 538 21.52 5.75 5.88
C PHE A 538 22.42 5.16 4.79
N ARG A 539 22.05 3.98 4.32
CA ARG A 539 22.68 3.34 3.18
C ARG A 539 22.40 4.16 1.94
N THR A 540 23.38 4.37 1.07
CA THR A 540 23.11 4.92 -0.27
C THR A 540 22.18 3.95 -1.04
N PRO A 541 20.93 4.32 -1.36
CA PRO A 541 20.08 3.47 -2.19
C PRO A 541 20.61 3.47 -3.64
N PRO A 542 20.43 2.37 -4.40
CA PRO A 542 20.74 2.40 -5.82
C PRO A 542 19.84 3.43 -6.54
N LEU A 543 20.42 4.23 -7.44
CA LEU A 543 19.68 5.26 -8.19
C LEU A 543 19.08 4.74 -9.50
N TRP A 544 19.25 3.46 -9.86
CA TRP A 544 18.53 2.91 -11.01
C TRP A 544 17.00 2.96 -10.78
N GLY A 545 16.23 3.26 -11.82
CA GLY A 545 14.79 3.45 -11.72
C GLY A 545 14.33 4.71 -10.98
N LEU A 546 15.25 5.61 -10.57
CA LEU A 546 14.93 6.83 -9.82
C LEU A 546 13.83 7.66 -10.50
N GLY A 547 13.78 7.69 -11.83
CA GLY A 547 12.74 8.42 -12.56
C GLY A 547 11.30 7.92 -12.35
N ARG A 548 11.08 6.77 -11.69
CA ARG A 548 9.77 6.10 -11.55
C ARG A 548 9.43 5.62 -10.13
N THR A 549 10.29 5.85 -9.16
CA THR A 549 10.13 5.29 -7.79
C THR A 549 9.85 6.35 -6.73
N ALA A 550 9.24 7.46 -7.11
CA ALA A 550 8.78 8.43 -6.12
C ALA A 550 7.72 7.77 -5.20
N PRO A 551 7.64 8.15 -3.91
CA PRO A 551 8.40 9.22 -3.25
C PRO A 551 9.85 8.82 -2.90
N TYR A 552 10.68 9.82 -2.56
CA TYR A 552 12.11 9.67 -2.30
C TYR A 552 12.46 9.87 -0.83
N LEU A 553 13.69 9.46 -0.49
CA LEU A 553 14.26 9.35 0.87
C LEU A 553 13.65 8.18 1.66
N HIS A 554 14.29 7.85 2.78
CA HIS A 554 13.91 6.70 3.59
C HIS A 554 12.51 6.78 4.18
N ASP A 555 11.96 7.99 4.29
CA ASP A 555 10.67 8.30 4.89
C ASP A 555 9.63 8.82 3.87
N GLY A 556 9.95 8.77 2.57
CA GLY A 556 9.04 9.19 1.50
C GLY A 556 8.67 10.69 1.54
N ARG A 557 9.37 11.54 2.29
CA ARG A 557 8.98 12.94 2.49
C ARG A 557 9.23 13.85 1.28
N ALA A 558 9.96 13.37 0.28
CA ALA A 558 10.26 14.13 -0.94
C ALA A 558 9.49 13.56 -2.13
N SER A 559 8.68 14.38 -2.79
CA SER A 559 7.90 13.96 -3.96
C SER A 559 8.61 14.17 -5.29
N THR A 560 9.72 14.91 -5.31
CA THR A 560 10.53 15.19 -6.51
C THR A 560 12.01 14.94 -6.25
N ILE A 561 12.77 14.65 -7.30
CA ILE A 561 14.23 14.45 -7.24
C ILE A 561 14.89 15.73 -6.69
N GLU A 562 14.43 16.89 -7.14
CA GLU A 562 14.91 18.20 -6.69
C GLU A 562 14.67 18.42 -5.19
N ASP A 563 13.48 18.05 -4.68
CA ASP A 563 13.18 18.17 -3.24
C ASP A 563 14.01 17.17 -2.43
N ALA A 564 14.21 15.95 -2.94
CA ALA A 564 15.09 14.96 -2.30
C ALA A 564 16.52 15.51 -2.17
N ILE A 565 17.09 16.05 -3.25
CA ILE A 565 18.41 16.70 -3.26
C ILE A 565 18.45 17.86 -2.26
N ALA A 566 17.43 18.71 -2.22
CA ALA A 566 17.39 19.87 -1.31
C ALA A 566 17.40 19.46 0.17
N LYS A 567 16.82 18.30 0.50
CA LYS A 567 16.73 17.76 1.87
C LYS A 567 17.96 16.96 2.32
N HIS A 568 18.92 16.69 1.44
CA HIS A 568 20.20 16.10 1.84
C HIS A 568 20.98 17.08 2.71
N ALA A 569 21.60 16.57 3.78
CA ALA A 569 22.46 17.34 4.68
C ALA A 569 23.66 16.46 5.10
N GLY A 570 24.29 16.72 6.24
CA GLY A 570 25.47 15.98 6.68
C GLY A 570 26.60 16.00 5.65
N GLU A 571 27.14 14.82 5.33
CA GLU A 571 28.19 14.58 4.33
C GLU A 571 27.81 15.10 2.94
N ALA A 572 26.52 15.10 2.59
CA ALA A 572 26.03 15.56 1.30
C ALA A 572 25.92 17.10 1.18
N THR A 573 26.22 17.85 2.24
CA THR A 573 26.05 19.32 2.26
C THR A 573 26.89 20.01 1.18
N THR A 574 28.14 19.62 1.01
CA THR A 574 29.04 20.20 0.01
C THR A 574 28.51 20.01 -1.41
N ALA A 575 28.09 18.79 -1.76
CA ALA A 575 27.51 18.48 -3.07
C ALA A 575 26.22 19.27 -3.32
N ARG A 576 25.33 19.37 -2.31
CA ARG A 576 24.11 20.19 -2.39
C ARG A 576 24.43 21.68 -2.63
N GLU A 577 25.44 22.22 -1.97
CA GLU A 577 25.88 23.60 -2.16
C GLU A 577 26.49 23.85 -3.55
N GLU A 578 27.29 22.92 -4.08
CA GLU A 578 27.81 23.00 -5.45
C GLU A 578 26.69 22.96 -6.49
N LEU A 579 25.67 22.10 -6.29
CA LEU A 579 24.49 22.05 -7.15
C LEU A 579 23.74 23.39 -7.20
N SER A 580 23.68 24.11 -6.08
CA SER A 580 23.04 25.42 -6.00
C SER A 580 23.71 26.48 -6.90
N LYS A 581 24.99 26.27 -7.26
CA LYS A 581 25.80 27.16 -8.10
C LYS A 581 25.67 26.85 -9.60
N LEU A 582 25.07 25.71 -9.98
CA LEU A 582 24.88 25.33 -11.37
C LEU A 582 23.98 26.32 -12.12
N ARG A 583 24.29 26.51 -13.42
CA ARG A 583 23.40 27.22 -14.34
C ARG A 583 22.15 26.41 -14.63
N ALA A 584 21.11 27.07 -15.12
CA ALA A 584 19.84 26.41 -15.45
C ALA A 584 20.02 25.25 -16.45
N ASP A 585 20.85 25.42 -17.48
CA ASP A 585 21.14 24.39 -18.48
C ASP A 585 21.95 23.21 -17.92
N GLU A 586 22.77 23.43 -16.89
CA GLU A 586 23.52 22.38 -16.21
C GLU A 586 22.62 21.59 -15.26
N ARG A 587 21.72 22.28 -14.55
CA ARG A 587 20.72 21.64 -13.70
C ARG A 587 19.74 20.80 -14.51
N GLU A 588 19.30 21.31 -15.66
CA GLU A 588 18.45 20.57 -16.60
C GLU A 588 19.16 19.29 -17.09
N ALA A 589 20.43 19.38 -17.47
CA ALA A 589 21.22 18.21 -17.87
C ALA A 589 21.32 17.16 -16.76
N LEU A 590 21.63 17.59 -15.53
CA LEU A 590 21.68 16.71 -14.36
C LEU A 590 20.34 16.01 -14.12
N LEU A 591 19.23 16.74 -14.17
CA LEU A 591 17.90 16.17 -13.95
C LEU A 591 17.48 15.24 -15.08
N ALA A 592 17.85 15.54 -16.33
CA ALA A 592 17.63 14.63 -17.46
C ALA A 592 18.36 13.30 -17.24
N PHE A 593 19.63 13.36 -16.80
CA PHE A 593 20.39 12.17 -16.42
C PHE A 593 19.71 11.37 -15.30
N LEU A 594 19.37 12.01 -14.18
CA LEU A 594 18.75 11.35 -13.03
C LEU A 594 17.39 10.71 -13.35
N ARG A 595 16.58 11.35 -14.21
CA ARG A 595 15.30 10.79 -14.70
C ARG A 595 15.51 9.67 -15.72
N SER A 596 16.68 9.58 -16.35
CA SER A 596 17.01 8.51 -17.29
C SER A 596 17.40 7.21 -16.61
N LEU A 597 17.92 7.28 -15.37
CA LEU A 597 18.25 6.13 -14.53
C LEU A 597 16.99 5.37 -14.17
#